data_AF-A0A9D6VXY4-F1
#
_entry.id   AF-A0A9D6VXY4-F1
#
_cell.length_a   1.000
_cell.length_b   1.000
_cell.length_c   1.000
_cell.angle_alpha   90.00
_cell.angle_beta   90.00
_cell.angle_gamma   90.00
#
_symmetry.space_group_name_H-M   'P 1'
#
loop_
_entity.id
_entity.type
_entity.pdbx_description
1 polymer ?
#
loop_
_entity_poly.entity_id
_entity_poly.type
_entity_poly.pdbx_seq_one_letter_code
_entity_poly.pdbx_strand_id
1 'polypeptide(L)'
;MAHDVGCLAALGTAGCPYEQPLATMVRALTDEAAAGGCNAGLLRDDALLLMLWITDEDDGSPSAEHPELFDPDAPLGAPDVRAALHPELLEPIDTFVTALRRVKSPLDQDKLVFGMIVGVPAGAPACIGTGDRLESCLGVPAMQVQPDPSDPSRLLPSCSSAHAVAYPPRRFVELAQRFGSSALVTSVCADEWPELGSGITEKLIERIPGLCLYHDLPPSAGQCDPDCVVIETLLGDRTCADDPACPAAWCPPATAEDVHSPPPCTDPSTGLECRPFKRDLGVVTDFGGTVHRQCLLRHATRSFDAALGTCGLPEDEGWFYLPTEESYDGCAWISLSRRDGESMVDPGSRVTIRCATTTCEE
;
A
#
# COMPACT_ATOMS: atom_id res chain seq x y z
N MET A 1 -17.79 0.06 -1.50
CA MET A 1 -16.62 0.88 -1.10
C MET A 1 -16.70 2.32 -1.62
N ALA A 2 -16.54 2.62 -2.92
CA ALA A 2 -16.54 4.03 -3.39
C ALA A 2 -17.86 4.79 -3.09
N HIS A 3 -19.01 4.11 -3.23
CA HIS A 3 -20.32 4.67 -2.87
C HIS A 3 -20.47 4.92 -1.37
N ASP A 4 -19.95 4.01 -0.54
CA ASP A 4 -20.06 4.10 0.93
C ASP A 4 -19.17 5.22 1.49
N VAL A 5 -17.95 5.36 0.95
CA VAL A 5 -17.04 6.47 1.25
C VAL A 5 -17.69 7.81 0.87
N GLY A 6 -18.31 7.89 -0.32
CA GLY A 6 -19.01 9.11 -0.74
C GLY A 6 -20.17 9.52 0.17
N CYS A 7 -20.90 8.55 0.72
CA CYS A 7 -21.98 8.80 1.68
C CYS A 7 -21.45 9.28 3.04
N LEU A 8 -20.38 8.63 3.54
CA LEU A 8 -19.80 8.95 4.84
C LEU A 8 -19.02 10.28 4.82
N ALA A 9 -18.39 10.63 3.70
CA ALA A 9 -17.62 11.87 3.55
C ALA A 9 -18.49 13.14 3.60
N ALA A 10 -19.81 13.03 3.41
CA ALA A 10 -20.73 14.17 3.48
C ALA A 10 -21.24 14.49 4.90
N LEU A 11 -20.91 13.65 5.89
CA LEU A 11 -21.34 13.85 7.28
C LEU A 11 -20.31 14.72 8.03
N GLY A 12 -20.77 15.80 8.67
CA GLY A 12 -19.93 16.62 9.57
C GLY A 12 -19.30 17.88 8.97
N THR A 13 -19.74 18.33 7.78
CA THR A 13 -19.26 19.59 7.15
C THR A 13 -19.67 20.88 7.87
N ALA A 14 -20.45 20.76 8.95
CA ALA A 14 -20.77 21.83 9.88
C ALA A 14 -20.69 21.26 11.30
N GLY A 15 -19.85 21.85 12.15
CA GLY A 15 -19.57 21.28 13.46
C GLY A 15 -18.66 22.13 14.33
N CYS A 16 -18.06 21.46 15.30
CA CYS A 16 -17.06 22.02 16.20
C CYS A 16 -15.86 22.54 15.36
N PRO A 17 -15.36 23.77 15.60
CA PRO A 17 -14.23 24.29 14.83
C PRO A 17 -12.88 23.63 15.21
N TYR A 18 -12.88 22.79 16.24
CA TYR A 18 -11.73 21.99 16.63
C TYR A 18 -11.80 20.64 15.93
N GLU A 19 -11.15 20.53 14.77
CA GLU A 19 -11.00 19.25 14.08
C GLU A 19 -10.05 18.33 14.87
N GLN A 20 -10.41 17.05 15.03
CA GLN A 20 -9.64 16.11 15.87
C GLN A 20 -9.29 14.81 15.14
N PRO A 21 -8.72 14.88 13.92
CA PRO A 21 -8.46 13.71 13.11
C PRO A 21 -7.48 12.72 13.76
N LEU A 22 -6.50 13.18 14.55
CA LEU A 22 -5.56 12.27 15.21
C LEU A 22 -6.19 11.56 16.41
N ALA A 23 -6.92 12.29 17.26
CA ALA A 23 -7.65 11.69 18.37
C ALA A 23 -8.73 10.72 17.87
N THR A 24 -9.40 11.06 16.77
CA THR A 24 -10.39 10.17 16.13
C THR A 24 -9.77 8.86 15.68
N MET A 25 -8.61 8.90 15.01
CA MET A 25 -7.91 7.68 14.59
C MET A 25 -7.46 6.85 15.81
N VAL A 26 -6.88 7.49 16.84
CA VAL A 26 -6.48 6.78 18.06
C VAL A 26 -7.67 6.10 18.70
N ARG A 27 -8.80 6.79 18.87
CA ARG A 27 -10.01 6.20 19.44
C ARG A 27 -10.55 5.04 18.59
N ALA A 28 -10.56 5.20 17.27
CA ALA A 28 -11.02 4.16 16.35
C ALA A 28 -10.19 2.87 16.47
N LEU A 29 -8.88 2.99 16.72
CA LEU A 29 -7.93 1.88 16.82
C LEU A 29 -7.70 1.40 18.25
N THR A 30 -8.30 2.03 19.26
CA THR A 30 -8.15 1.65 20.67
C THR A 30 -9.50 1.25 21.24
N ASP A 31 -10.28 2.22 21.74
CA ASP A 31 -11.56 1.99 22.39
C ASP A 31 -12.54 1.24 21.48
N GLU A 32 -12.66 1.68 20.23
CA GLU A 32 -13.64 1.10 19.30
C GLU A 32 -13.13 -0.25 18.74
N ALA A 33 -11.82 -0.47 18.69
CA ALA A 33 -11.24 -1.74 18.23
C ALA A 33 -11.20 -2.83 19.32
N ALA A 34 -11.42 -2.46 20.58
CA ALA A 34 -11.47 -3.39 21.70
C ALA A 34 -12.61 -4.41 21.54
N ALA A 35 -12.52 -5.53 22.29
CA ALA A 35 -13.54 -6.57 22.26
C ALA A 35 -14.93 -6.00 22.60
N GLY A 36 -15.86 -6.10 21.64
CA GLY A 36 -17.22 -5.57 21.76
C GLY A 36 -17.40 -4.11 21.33
N GLY A 37 -16.34 -3.41 20.89
CA GLY A 37 -16.42 -2.09 20.28
C GLY A 37 -16.87 -2.12 18.81
N CYS A 38 -17.15 -0.95 18.23
CA CYS A 38 -17.69 -0.83 16.88
C CYS A 38 -16.74 -1.35 15.78
N ASN A 39 -15.44 -1.32 16.05
CA ASN A 39 -14.36 -1.75 15.16
C ASN A 39 -13.69 -3.05 15.63
N ALA A 40 -14.37 -3.84 16.48
CA ALA A 40 -13.83 -5.12 16.94
C ALA A 40 -13.42 -6.01 15.75
N GLY A 41 -12.18 -6.51 15.77
CA GLY A 41 -11.60 -7.32 14.68
C GLY A 41 -10.91 -6.53 13.57
N LEU A 42 -10.91 -5.19 13.61
CA LEU A 42 -10.14 -4.35 12.69
C LEU A 42 -8.62 -4.60 12.82
N LEU A 43 -8.13 -4.68 14.06
CA LEU A 43 -6.72 -4.96 14.34
C LEU A 43 -6.48 -6.48 14.30
N ARG A 44 -5.72 -6.93 13.30
CA ARG A 44 -5.26 -8.32 13.17
C ARG A 44 -3.74 -8.36 13.08
N ASP A 45 -3.08 -9.28 13.78
CA ASP A 45 -1.61 -9.32 13.85
C ASP A 45 -0.95 -9.63 12.48
N ASP A 46 -1.64 -10.38 11.64
CA ASP A 46 -1.25 -10.81 10.29
C ASP A 46 -1.57 -9.79 9.18
N ALA A 47 -2.15 -8.64 9.52
CA ALA A 47 -2.58 -7.64 8.54
C ALA A 47 -1.66 -6.41 8.49
N LEU A 48 -1.50 -5.83 7.31
CA LEU A 48 -1.07 -4.44 7.17
C LEU A 48 -2.19 -3.51 7.66
N LEU A 49 -1.83 -2.46 8.39
CA LEU A 49 -2.77 -1.42 8.84
C LEU A 49 -2.46 -0.12 8.11
N LEU A 50 -3.32 0.24 7.16
CA LEU A 50 -3.31 1.54 6.50
C LEU A 50 -4.20 2.52 7.28
N MET A 51 -3.58 3.60 7.74
CA MET A 51 -4.27 4.75 8.33
C MET A 51 -4.23 5.90 7.33
N LEU A 52 -5.40 6.31 6.83
CA LEU A 52 -5.52 7.36 5.83
C LEU A 52 -6.25 8.57 6.45
N TRP A 53 -5.61 9.73 6.40
CA TRP A 53 -6.23 11.01 6.70
C TRP A 53 -6.42 11.83 5.44
N ILE A 54 -7.60 12.42 5.32
CA ILE A 54 -7.95 13.39 4.29
C ILE A 54 -8.61 14.56 5.01
N THR A 55 -7.94 15.72 5.06
CA THR A 55 -8.44 16.92 5.75
C THR A 55 -7.81 18.17 5.13
N ASP A 56 -8.56 19.27 5.19
CA ASP A 56 -8.12 20.62 4.83
C ASP A 56 -7.68 21.45 6.06
N GLU A 57 -7.77 20.91 7.27
CA GLU A 57 -7.33 21.54 8.52
C GLU A 57 -6.16 20.80 9.19
N ASP A 58 -5.56 21.41 10.21
CA ASP A 58 -4.61 20.73 11.10
C ASP A 58 -5.33 19.98 12.22
N ASP A 59 -4.59 19.12 12.94
CA ASP A 59 -5.12 18.46 14.12
C ASP A 59 -5.26 19.42 15.32
N GLY A 60 -6.49 19.77 15.67
CA GLY A 60 -6.86 20.56 16.85
C GLY A 60 -7.30 19.72 18.04
N SER A 61 -6.79 18.49 18.19
CA SER A 61 -7.14 17.59 19.29
C SER A 61 -6.80 18.22 20.66
N PRO A 62 -7.81 18.60 21.46
CA PRO A 62 -7.63 19.43 22.65
C PRO A 62 -7.12 18.60 23.83
N SER A 63 -6.24 19.19 24.65
CA SER A 63 -5.83 18.57 25.90
C SER A 63 -6.94 18.67 26.95
N ALA A 64 -7.17 17.59 27.69
CA ALA A 64 -8.11 17.60 28.82
C ALA A 64 -7.66 18.54 29.97
N GLU A 65 -6.38 18.92 30.00
CA GLU A 65 -5.82 19.85 30.99
C GLU A 65 -6.17 21.31 30.68
N HIS A 66 -6.67 21.60 29.47
CA HIS A 66 -6.89 22.96 28.97
C HIS A 66 -8.35 23.20 28.52
N PRO A 67 -9.35 23.07 29.41
CA PRO A 67 -10.75 23.30 29.07
C PRO A 67 -11.05 24.74 28.62
N GLU A 68 -10.18 25.70 28.97
CA GLU A 68 -10.26 27.11 28.55
C GLU A 68 -10.25 27.28 27.03
N LEU A 69 -9.73 26.31 26.27
CA LEU A 69 -9.78 26.33 24.81
C LEU A 69 -11.23 26.48 24.31
N PHE A 70 -12.20 25.87 25.00
CA PHE A 70 -13.62 25.92 24.64
C PHE A 70 -14.39 27.09 25.25
N ASP A 71 -13.79 27.85 26.16
CA ASP A 71 -14.45 28.97 26.81
C ASP A 71 -14.58 30.14 25.81
N PRO A 72 -15.80 30.54 25.41
CA PRO A 72 -15.97 31.63 24.45
C PRO A 72 -15.39 32.96 24.97
N ASP A 73 -15.29 33.14 26.28
CA ASP A 73 -14.79 34.36 26.92
C ASP A 73 -13.26 34.34 27.15
N ALA A 74 -12.58 33.20 26.89
CA ALA A 74 -11.14 33.11 27.02
C ALA A 74 -10.42 34.03 26.01
N PRO A 75 -9.33 34.73 26.41
CA PRO A 75 -8.60 35.67 25.57
C PRO A 75 -7.66 34.97 24.57
N LEU A 76 -8.16 33.96 23.86
CA LEU A 76 -7.43 33.07 22.95
C LEU A 76 -7.72 33.36 21.46
N GLY A 77 -8.49 34.41 21.16
CA GLY A 77 -8.93 34.74 19.81
C GLY A 77 -10.22 34.03 19.40
N ALA A 78 -10.54 34.09 18.10
CA ALA A 78 -11.74 33.44 17.55
C ALA A 78 -11.62 31.91 17.64
N PRO A 79 -12.69 31.18 18.00
CA PRO A 79 -12.67 29.73 18.15
C PRO A 79 -11.99 28.98 16.99
N ASP A 80 -12.25 29.41 15.75
CA ASP A 80 -11.78 28.78 14.52
C ASP A 80 -10.25 28.77 14.35
N VAL A 81 -9.53 29.67 15.02
CA VAL A 81 -8.05 29.76 14.91
C VAL A 81 -7.32 29.33 16.17
N ARG A 82 -8.04 29.06 17.28
CA ARG A 82 -7.40 28.86 18.59
C ARG A 82 -6.46 27.66 18.59
N ALA A 83 -6.88 26.53 17.99
CA ALA A 83 -6.05 25.33 17.94
C ALA A 83 -4.69 25.59 17.28
N ALA A 84 -4.69 26.33 16.16
CA ALA A 84 -3.47 26.63 15.44
C ALA A 84 -2.60 27.68 16.15
N LEU A 85 -3.21 28.66 16.82
CA LEU A 85 -2.50 29.72 17.53
C LEU A 85 -1.99 29.31 18.91
N HIS A 86 -2.59 28.28 19.51
CA HIS A 86 -2.30 27.80 20.86
C HIS A 86 -2.00 26.28 20.88
N PRO A 87 -0.98 25.81 20.14
CA PRO A 87 -0.62 24.39 20.11
C PRO A 87 -0.23 23.84 21.49
N GLU A 88 0.15 24.70 22.45
CA GLU A 88 0.40 24.33 23.84
C GLU A 88 -0.83 23.84 24.60
N LEU A 89 -2.04 24.18 24.13
CA LEU A 89 -3.31 23.77 24.73
C LEU A 89 -3.84 22.45 24.12
N LEU A 90 -3.15 21.93 23.11
CA LEU A 90 -3.52 20.70 22.42
C LEU A 90 -2.81 19.49 23.04
N GLU A 91 -3.35 18.30 22.76
CA GLU A 91 -2.69 17.06 23.11
C GLU A 91 -1.30 16.99 22.42
N PRO A 92 -0.21 16.64 23.12
CA PRO A 92 1.10 16.53 22.50
C PRO A 92 1.16 15.46 21.39
N ILE A 93 1.93 15.72 20.33
CA ILE A 93 2.08 14.77 19.22
C ILE A 93 2.63 13.42 19.68
N ASP A 94 3.51 13.41 20.67
CA ASP A 94 4.08 12.18 21.20
C ASP A 94 3.03 11.26 21.87
N THR A 95 1.89 11.79 22.32
CA THR A 95 0.76 10.98 22.78
C THR A 95 0.18 10.17 21.63
N PHE A 96 -0.09 10.80 20.48
CA PHE A 96 -0.59 10.11 19.30
C PHE A 96 0.43 9.12 18.74
N VAL A 97 1.71 9.50 18.67
CA VAL A 97 2.79 8.60 18.25
C VAL A 97 2.83 7.35 19.14
N THR A 98 2.75 7.55 20.46
CA THR A 98 2.78 6.44 21.42
C THR A 98 1.57 5.53 21.27
N ALA A 99 0.38 6.11 21.14
CA ALA A 99 -0.85 5.35 20.96
C ALA A 99 -0.84 4.55 19.65
N LEU A 100 -0.48 5.18 18.54
CA LEU A 100 -0.46 4.56 17.21
C LEU A 100 0.62 3.49 17.09
N ARG A 101 1.78 3.63 17.75
CA ARG A 101 2.78 2.54 17.80
C ARG A 101 2.28 1.31 18.57
N ARG A 102 1.41 1.50 19.56
CA ARG A 102 0.87 0.41 20.40
C ARG A 102 -0.21 -0.43 19.72
N VAL A 103 -0.74 0.01 18.58
CA VAL A 103 -1.77 -0.77 17.84
C VAL A 103 -1.19 -2.04 17.19
N LYS A 104 0.14 -2.14 17.12
CA LYS A 104 0.87 -3.32 16.64
C LYS A 104 1.98 -3.69 17.63
N SER A 105 2.40 -4.95 17.60
CA SER A 105 3.53 -5.39 18.40
C SER A 105 4.82 -4.66 17.97
N PRO A 106 5.85 -4.59 18.83
CA PRO A 106 7.16 -4.03 18.44
C PRO A 106 7.80 -4.73 17.24
N LEU A 107 7.48 -6.01 17.00
CA LEU A 107 7.98 -6.79 15.88
C LEU A 107 7.23 -6.51 14.57
N ASP A 108 6.03 -5.92 14.66
CA ASP A 108 5.11 -5.67 13.54
C ASP A 108 4.99 -4.17 13.20
N GLN A 109 5.95 -3.35 13.62
CA GLN A 109 5.90 -1.90 13.39
C GLN A 109 6.05 -1.52 11.91
N ASP A 110 6.66 -2.40 11.12
CA ASP A 110 6.73 -2.30 9.67
C ASP A 110 5.36 -2.46 8.99
N LYS A 111 4.42 -3.16 9.63
CA LYS A 111 3.04 -3.34 9.12
C LYS A 111 2.16 -2.09 9.22
N LEU A 112 2.66 -1.00 9.81
CA LEU A 112 1.97 0.28 9.90
C LEU A 112 2.27 1.14 8.66
N VAL A 113 1.22 1.60 7.97
CA VAL A 113 1.31 2.51 6.83
C VAL A 113 0.42 3.72 7.08
N PHE A 114 0.96 4.92 6.90
CA PHE A 114 0.24 6.17 7.14
C PHE A 114 0.16 6.96 5.83
N GLY A 115 -1.05 7.21 5.33
CA GLY A 115 -1.32 8.10 4.21
C GLY A 115 -1.93 9.39 4.70
N MET A 116 -1.40 10.53 4.27
CA MET A 116 -1.86 11.85 4.71
C MET A 116 -2.09 12.72 3.47
N ILE A 117 -3.35 12.95 3.11
CA ILE A 117 -3.79 13.93 2.12
C ILE A 117 -4.23 15.18 2.88
N VAL A 118 -3.32 16.13 3.06
CA VAL A 118 -3.50 17.25 3.99
C VAL A 118 -3.15 18.58 3.33
N GLY A 119 -3.39 19.70 4.01
CA GLY A 119 -3.16 21.06 3.52
C GLY A 119 -1.72 21.47 3.18
N VAL A 120 -0.77 20.57 2.89
CA VAL A 120 0.58 20.97 2.49
C VAL A 120 0.58 21.67 1.12
N PRO A 121 1.49 22.63 0.83
CA PRO A 121 1.55 23.29 -0.47
C PRO A 121 1.96 22.32 -1.58
N ALA A 122 1.07 22.07 -2.56
CA ALA A 122 1.33 21.13 -3.66
C ALA A 122 2.61 21.46 -4.47
N GLY A 123 2.94 22.75 -4.60
CA GLY A 123 4.15 23.22 -5.29
C GLY A 123 5.42 23.23 -4.45
N ALA A 124 5.41 22.71 -3.22
CA ALA A 124 6.57 22.66 -2.34
C ALA A 124 7.06 21.21 -2.16
N PRO A 125 8.05 20.74 -2.94
CA PRO A 125 8.57 19.37 -2.85
C PRO A 125 9.09 19.00 -1.45
N ALA A 126 9.52 20.00 -0.66
CA ALA A 126 9.93 19.81 0.73
C ALA A 126 8.81 19.25 1.64
N CYS A 127 7.55 19.36 1.23
CA CYS A 127 6.37 18.93 1.97
C CYS A 127 5.65 17.72 1.38
N ILE A 128 6.18 17.12 0.31
CA ILE A 128 5.57 15.98 -0.38
C ILE A 128 6.52 14.79 -0.30
N GLY A 129 6.01 13.63 0.10
CA GLY A 129 6.79 12.39 0.18
C GLY A 129 6.80 11.78 1.58
N THR A 130 7.80 10.93 1.83
CA THR A 130 7.88 10.16 3.07
C THR A 130 8.33 11.00 4.26
N GLY A 131 7.85 10.67 5.46
CA GLY A 131 8.10 11.45 6.67
C GLY A 131 9.58 11.70 7.01
N ASP A 132 10.46 10.77 6.64
CA ASP A 132 11.93 10.88 6.80
C ASP A 132 12.58 11.87 5.83
N ARG A 133 11.82 12.42 4.87
CA ARG A 133 12.26 13.44 3.90
C ARG A 133 11.61 14.81 4.13
N LEU A 134 10.78 14.96 5.16
CA LEU A 134 10.02 16.18 5.42
C LEU A 134 10.69 17.13 6.42
N GLU A 135 11.99 17.00 6.69
CA GLU A 135 12.71 17.78 7.71
C GLU A 135 12.56 19.30 7.53
N SER A 136 12.47 19.77 6.28
CA SER A 136 12.40 21.19 5.94
C SER A 136 10.97 21.71 5.73
N CYS A 137 9.95 20.83 5.70
CA CYS A 137 8.58 21.24 5.39
C CYS A 137 8.03 22.28 6.38
N LEU A 138 8.24 22.07 7.69
CA LEU A 138 7.74 22.96 8.74
C LEU A 138 8.35 24.38 8.70
N GLY A 139 9.46 24.55 7.98
CA GLY A 139 10.11 25.84 7.74
C GLY A 139 9.66 26.54 6.46
N VAL A 140 8.84 25.90 5.62
CA VAL A 140 8.27 26.53 4.42
C VAL A 140 7.41 27.73 4.83
N PRO A 141 7.53 28.90 4.17
CA PRO A 141 6.76 30.09 4.55
C PRO A 141 5.25 29.89 4.56
N ALA A 142 4.71 29.14 3.59
CA ALA A 142 3.30 28.80 3.51
C ALA A 142 2.84 27.83 4.62
N MET A 143 3.77 27.13 5.29
CA MET A 143 3.46 26.25 6.42
C MET A 143 3.46 26.97 7.77
N GLN A 144 3.65 28.30 7.79
CA GLN A 144 3.59 29.09 9.03
C GLN A 144 2.13 29.44 9.36
N VAL A 145 1.72 29.18 10.60
CA VAL A 145 0.40 29.60 11.09
C VAL A 145 0.38 31.13 11.17
N GLN A 146 -0.51 31.74 10.40
CA GLN A 146 -0.67 33.19 10.37
C GLN A 146 -2.17 33.51 10.27
N PRO A 147 -2.73 34.32 11.19
CA PRO A 147 -4.07 34.87 11.01
C PRO A 147 -4.14 35.72 9.73
N ASP A 148 -5.26 35.68 9.03
CA ASP A 148 -5.52 36.57 7.91
C ASP A 148 -5.61 38.03 8.42
N PRO A 149 -4.78 38.96 7.92
CA PRO A 149 -4.83 40.35 8.35
C PRO A 149 -6.16 41.06 8.09
N SER A 150 -6.94 40.58 7.12
CA SER A 150 -8.25 41.11 6.75
C SER A 150 -9.40 40.48 7.53
N ASP A 151 -9.22 39.24 7.99
CA ASP A 151 -10.15 38.52 8.86
C ASP A 151 -9.38 37.64 9.87
N PRO A 152 -9.02 38.19 11.04
CA PRO A 152 -8.25 37.44 12.04
C PRO A 152 -8.97 36.23 12.64
N SER A 153 -10.24 35.99 12.29
CA SER A 153 -10.95 34.75 12.61
C SER A 153 -10.59 33.58 11.70
N ARG A 154 -9.69 33.79 10.73
CA ARG A 154 -9.22 32.78 9.78
C ARG A 154 -7.70 32.76 9.72
N LEU A 155 -7.17 31.64 9.26
CA LEU A 155 -5.75 31.53 8.91
C LEU A 155 -5.53 31.86 7.44
N LEU A 156 -4.31 32.26 7.10
CA LEU A 156 -3.85 32.23 5.71
C LEU A 156 -3.68 30.76 5.28
N PRO A 157 -4.22 30.36 4.11
CA PRO A 157 -4.11 28.99 3.63
C PRO A 157 -2.66 28.68 3.23
N SER A 158 -2.22 27.46 3.53
CA SER A 158 -0.96 26.90 3.03
C SER A 158 -1.10 26.41 1.59
N CYS A 159 -2.30 26.02 1.17
CA CYS A 159 -2.59 25.68 -0.22
C CYS A 159 -4.02 26.07 -0.63
N SER A 160 -4.20 26.33 -1.93
CA SER A 160 -5.51 26.58 -2.53
C SER A 160 -5.50 26.10 -3.98
N SER A 161 -6.58 25.45 -4.40
CA SER A 161 -6.84 25.00 -5.76
C SER A 161 -8.31 25.22 -6.14
N ALA A 162 -8.72 24.74 -7.31
CA ALA A 162 -10.13 24.75 -7.72
C ALA A 162 -11.02 23.84 -6.85
N HIS A 163 -10.42 22.91 -6.10
CA HIS A 163 -11.13 21.85 -5.39
C HIS A 163 -11.04 21.95 -3.87
N ALA A 164 -10.03 22.65 -3.33
CA ALA A 164 -9.82 22.78 -1.90
C ALA A 164 -9.15 24.12 -1.54
N VAL A 165 -9.44 24.61 -0.34
CA VAL A 165 -8.65 25.62 0.37
C VAL A 165 -8.28 24.97 1.69
N ALA A 166 -6.99 24.89 2.00
CA ALA A 166 -6.54 24.17 3.18
C ALA A 166 -5.45 24.95 3.94
N TYR A 167 -5.38 24.68 5.23
CA TYR A 167 -4.56 25.41 6.18
C TYR A 167 -3.36 24.57 6.65
N PRO A 168 -2.30 25.19 7.21
CA PRO A 168 -1.04 24.49 7.47
C PRO A 168 -1.19 23.26 8.38
N PRO A 169 -1.03 22.02 7.88
CA PRO A 169 -1.25 20.79 8.65
C PRO A 169 0.03 20.39 9.41
N ARG A 170 0.54 21.29 10.26
CA ARG A 170 1.87 21.16 10.85
C ARG A 170 1.98 19.91 11.71
N ARG A 171 0.94 19.57 12.46
CA ARG A 171 0.92 18.41 13.35
C ARG A 171 0.91 17.08 12.59
N PHE A 172 0.28 17.03 11.43
CA PHE A 172 0.41 15.87 10.52
C PHE A 172 1.83 15.69 10.00
N VAL A 173 2.51 16.77 9.62
CA VAL A 173 3.91 16.70 9.18
C VAL A 173 4.82 16.24 10.32
N GLU A 174 4.61 16.74 11.54
CA GLU A 174 5.32 16.27 12.74
C GLU A 174 5.09 14.79 13.01
N LEU A 175 3.83 14.31 12.92
CA LEU A 175 3.50 12.91 13.05
C LEU A 175 4.19 12.07 11.97
N ALA A 176 4.14 12.50 10.71
CA ALA A 176 4.80 11.81 9.60
C ALA A 176 6.30 11.68 9.84
N GLN A 177 6.98 12.74 10.27
CA GLN A 177 8.40 12.71 10.62
C GLN A 177 8.71 11.66 11.71
N ARG A 178 7.81 11.43 12.67
CA ARG A 178 7.97 10.41 13.73
C ARG A 178 7.81 8.97 13.26
N PHE A 179 7.13 8.76 12.12
CA PHE A 179 6.96 7.45 11.47
C PHE A 179 7.87 7.26 10.25
N GLY A 180 8.64 8.29 9.87
CA GLY A 180 9.67 8.21 8.85
C GLY A 180 9.12 7.67 7.52
N SER A 181 9.80 6.66 6.99
CA SER A 181 9.41 6.02 5.73
C SER A 181 8.07 5.29 5.78
N SER A 182 7.47 5.04 6.94
CA SER A 182 6.12 4.43 7.01
C SER A 182 4.99 5.44 6.78
N ALA A 183 5.27 6.74 6.85
CA ALA A 183 4.31 7.79 6.58
C ALA A 183 4.57 8.48 5.25
N LEU A 184 3.51 8.80 4.53
CA LEU A 184 3.52 9.49 3.25
C LEU A 184 2.57 10.69 3.29
N VAL A 185 3.09 11.86 2.97
CA VAL A 185 2.36 13.13 2.95
C VAL A 185 2.20 13.61 1.51
N THR A 186 0.99 14.00 1.14
CA THR A 186 0.65 14.66 -0.12
C THR A 186 -0.37 15.78 0.12
N SER A 187 -0.56 16.62 -0.89
CA SER A 187 -1.43 17.80 -0.81
C SER A 187 -2.87 17.48 -1.15
N VAL A 188 -3.82 17.90 -0.32
CA VAL A 188 -5.26 17.92 -0.66
C VAL A 188 -5.59 18.87 -1.80
N CYS A 189 -4.72 19.86 -2.06
CA CYS A 189 -4.88 20.81 -3.15
C CYS A 189 -4.30 20.32 -4.49
N ALA A 190 -3.75 19.10 -4.57
CA ALA A 190 -3.28 18.51 -5.82
C ALA A 190 -4.46 18.06 -6.71
N ASP A 191 -4.29 18.13 -8.04
CA ASP A 191 -5.32 17.68 -8.99
C ASP A 191 -5.48 16.15 -8.99
N GLU A 192 -4.40 15.42 -8.71
CA GLU A 192 -4.34 13.96 -8.60
C GLU A 192 -3.36 13.56 -7.49
N TRP A 193 -3.52 12.33 -6.96
CA TRP A 193 -2.63 11.77 -5.92
C TRP A 193 -1.90 10.50 -6.38
N PRO A 194 -1.17 10.53 -7.52
CA PRO A 194 -0.46 9.36 -8.00
C PRO A 194 0.57 8.86 -6.97
N GLU A 195 1.24 9.78 -6.27
CA GLU A 195 2.23 9.48 -5.22
C GLU A 195 1.65 8.69 -4.06
N LEU A 196 0.40 8.95 -3.67
CA LEU A 196 -0.27 8.19 -2.63
C LEU A 196 -0.59 6.78 -3.13
N GLY A 197 -1.09 6.66 -4.36
CA GLY A 197 -1.38 5.37 -4.99
C GLY A 197 -0.12 4.52 -5.13
N SER A 198 0.91 5.02 -5.81
CA SER A 198 2.17 4.30 -5.99
C SER A 198 2.91 4.11 -4.67
N GLY A 199 3.02 5.13 -3.83
CA GLY A 199 3.77 5.06 -2.58
C GLY A 199 3.12 4.17 -1.51
N ILE A 200 1.79 4.12 -1.41
CA ILE A 200 1.12 3.12 -0.58
C ILE A 200 1.27 1.74 -1.21
N THR A 201 1.06 1.60 -2.53
CA THR A 201 1.15 0.30 -3.21
C THR A 201 2.56 -0.30 -3.11
N GLU A 202 3.61 0.49 -3.30
CA GLU A 202 5.01 0.10 -3.10
C GLU A 202 5.25 -0.36 -1.67
N LYS A 203 4.75 0.37 -0.66
CA LYS A 203 4.86 -0.05 0.75
C LYS A 203 4.11 -1.33 1.04
N LEU A 204 2.94 -1.53 0.44
CA LEU A 204 2.20 -2.79 0.54
C LEU A 204 3.00 -3.92 -0.10
N ILE A 205 3.56 -3.72 -1.29
CA ILE A 205 4.36 -4.74 -2.01
C ILE A 205 5.67 -5.07 -1.27
N GLU A 206 6.37 -4.08 -0.72
CA GLU A 206 7.63 -4.27 0.02
C GLU A 206 7.45 -5.03 1.34
N ARG A 207 6.23 -5.04 1.91
CA ARG A 207 5.94 -5.48 3.28
C ARG A 207 4.93 -6.62 3.37
N ILE A 208 4.45 -7.10 2.23
CA ILE A 208 3.76 -8.38 2.10
C ILE A 208 4.86 -9.38 1.73
N PRO A 209 5.38 -10.18 2.69
CA PRO A 209 6.24 -11.32 2.35
C PRO A 209 5.35 -12.35 1.62
N GLY A 210 5.17 -12.12 0.32
CA GLY A 210 4.31 -12.87 -0.58
C GLY A 210 2.81 -12.89 -0.23
N LEU A 211 2.00 -12.98 -1.27
CA LEU A 211 0.55 -12.88 -1.15
C LEU A 211 0.01 -14.18 -0.55
N CYS A 212 -0.52 -14.14 0.68
CA CYS A 212 -1.35 -15.23 1.20
C CYS A 212 -2.53 -15.43 0.24
N LEU A 213 -2.68 -16.65 -0.25
CA LEU A 213 -3.84 -17.08 -1.01
C LEU A 213 -5.01 -17.27 -0.04
N TYR A 214 -6.21 -16.87 -0.46
CA TYR A 214 -7.43 -17.00 0.34
C TYR A 214 -7.79 -18.46 0.67
N HIS A 215 -7.33 -19.40 -0.13
CA HIS A 215 -7.50 -20.84 0.05
C HIS A 215 -6.29 -21.60 -0.47
N ASP A 216 -6.08 -22.81 0.02
CA ASP A 216 -5.08 -23.72 -0.53
C ASP A 216 -5.45 -24.10 -1.97
N LEU A 217 -4.50 -24.02 -2.89
CA LEU A 217 -4.63 -24.57 -4.23
C LEU A 217 -4.33 -26.08 -4.16
N PRO A 218 -5.29 -26.96 -4.48
CA PRO A 218 -5.09 -28.39 -4.35
C PRO A 218 -4.01 -28.85 -5.35
N PRO A 219 -2.92 -29.51 -4.89
CA PRO A 219 -1.92 -30.04 -5.79
C PRO A 219 -2.52 -31.15 -6.66
N SER A 220 -1.98 -31.33 -7.85
CA SER A 220 -2.29 -32.49 -8.67
C SER A 220 -1.84 -33.77 -7.97
N ALA A 221 -2.57 -34.88 -8.16
CA ALA A 221 -2.26 -36.14 -7.47
C ALA A 221 -0.81 -36.60 -7.74
N GLY A 222 -0.02 -36.72 -6.67
CA GLY A 222 1.40 -37.12 -6.75
C GLY A 222 2.34 -36.01 -7.25
N GLN A 223 1.90 -34.75 -7.24
CA GLN A 223 2.70 -33.58 -7.58
C GLN A 223 2.74 -32.60 -6.41
N CYS A 224 3.72 -31.70 -6.42
CA CYS A 224 3.90 -30.70 -5.37
C CYS A 224 3.11 -29.43 -5.57
N ASP A 225 2.85 -29.09 -6.82
CA ASP A 225 2.29 -27.82 -7.19
C ASP A 225 0.93 -28.04 -7.85
N PRO A 226 0.01 -27.08 -7.73
CA PRO A 226 -1.29 -27.13 -8.39
C PRO A 226 -1.11 -27.00 -9.91
N ASP A 227 -2.12 -27.42 -10.69
CA ASP A 227 -2.17 -27.17 -12.14
C ASP A 227 -2.51 -25.69 -12.40
N CYS A 228 -1.55 -24.84 -12.10
CA CYS A 228 -1.60 -23.40 -12.23
C CYS A 228 -0.37 -22.88 -12.95
N VAL A 229 -0.50 -21.68 -13.49
CA VAL A 229 0.54 -20.94 -14.17
C VAL A 229 0.55 -19.50 -13.66
N VAL A 230 1.73 -18.90 -13.58
CA VAL A 230 1.89 -17.50 -13.20
C VAL A 230 2.21 -16.68 -14.43
N ILE A 231 1.36 -15.69 -14.71
CA ILE A 231 1.48 -14.79 -15.86
C ILE A 231 1.75 -13.38 -15.35
N GLU A 232 2.86 -12.82 -15.77
CA GLU A 232 3.16 -11.41 -15.63
C GLU A 232 2.63 -10.62 -16.83
N THR A 233 2.00 -9.47 -16.58
CA THR A 233 1.52 -8.52 -17.59
C THR A 233 2.34 -7.24 -17.46
N LEU A 234 3.17 -6.97 -18.46
CA LEU A 234 4.03 -5.80 -18.52
C LEU A 234 3.24 -4.61 -19.08
N LEU A 235 3.28 -3.50 -18.34
CA LEU A 235 2.76 -2.22 -18.82
C LEU A 235 3.64 -1.66 -19.94
N GLY A 236 3.00 -1.10 -20.98
CA GLY A 236 3.66 -0.43 -22.10
C GLY A 236 4.23 -1.38 -23.17
N ASP A 237 5.30 -0.97 -23.84
CA ASP A 237 5.97 -1.69 -24.92
C ASP A 237 7.10 -2.61 -24.45
N ARG A 238 7.20 -2.84 -23.14
CA ARG A 238 8.22 -3.70 -22.54
C ARG A 238 8.15 -5.13 -23.08
N THR A 239 9.31 -5.76 -23.19
CA THR A 239 9.47 -7.16 -23.61
C THR A 239 9.70 -8.06 -22.41
N CYS A 240 9.31 -9.33 -22.50
CA CYS A 240 9.70 -10.32 -21.49
C CYS A 240 11.24 -10.39 -21.40
N ALA A 241 11.76 -10.48 -20.18
CA ALA A 241 13.19 -10.62 -19.94
C ALA A 241 13.73 -11.84 -20.70
N ASP A 242 14.81 -11.63 -21.47
CA ASP A 242 15.45 -12.70 -22.22
C ASP A 242 16.27 -13.59 -21.29
N ASP A 243 16.32 -14.88 -21.60
CA ASP A 243 17.10 -15.86 -20.85
C ASP A 243 18.25 -16.37 -21.73
N PRO A 244 19.52 -16.04 -21.43
CA PRO A 244 20.65 -16.52 -22.21
C PRO A 244 20.75 -18.05 -22.33
N ALA A 245 20.21 -18.79 -21.36
CA ALA A 245 20.19 -20.25 -21.37
C ALA A 245 19.04 -20.84 -22.23
N CYS A 246 18.00 -20.06 -22.50
CA CYS A 246 16.92 -20.43 -23.40
C CYS A 246 16.29 -19.17 -24.03
N PRO A 247 16.96 -18.56 -25.03
CA PRO A 247 16.50 -17.31 -25.61
C PRO A 247 15.11 -17.41 -26.23
N ALA A 248 14.36 -16.32 -26.23
CA ALA A 248 13.00 -16.29 -26.78
C ALA A 248 12.93 -16.77 -28.25
N ALA A 249 14.00 -16.59 -29.02
CA ALA A 249 14.10 -17.06 -30.41
C ALA A 249 14.07 -18.58 -30.57
N TRP A 250 14.34 -19.34 -29.50
CA TRP A 250 14.28 -20.82 -29.50
C TRP A 250 12.90 -21.35 -29.13
N CYS A 251 11.98 -20.47 -28.76
CA CYS A 251 10.62 -20.80 -28.39
C CYS A 251 9.66 -20.56 -29.56
N PRO A 252 8.84 -21.56 -29.94
CA PRO A 252 7.71 -21.31 -30.81
C PRO A 252 6.74 -20.30 -30.17
N PRO A 253 6.00 -19.52 -30.98
CA PRO A 253 4.96 -18.64 -30.47
C PRO A 253 4.01 -19.40 -29.55
N ALA A 254 3.68 -18.81 -28.41
CA ALA A 254 2.66 -19.29 -27.50
C ALA A 254 1.65 -18.17 -27.26
N THR A 255 0.41 -18.55 -26.97
CA THR A 255 -0.64 -17.62 -26.60
C THR A 255 -1.11 -17.87 -25.18
N ALA A 256 -1.96 -16.99 -24.67
CA ALA A 256 -2.66 -17.18 -23.41
C ALA A 256 -3.52 -18.47 -23.36
N GLU A 257 -3.93 -19.02 -24.52
CA GLU A 257 -4.69 -20.27 -24.61
C GLU A 257 -3.79 -21.50 -24.40
N ASP A 258 -2.52 -21.41 -24.80
CA ASP A 258 -1.55 -22.49 -24.70
C ASP A 258 -0.86 -22.55 -23.33
N VAL A 259 -1.24 -21.69 -22.38
CA VAL A 259 -0.41 -21.38 -21.21
C VAL A 259 -0.11 -22.58 -20.30
N HIS A 260 -1.01 -23.56 -20.20
CA HIS A 260 -0.80 -24.78 -19.42
C HIS A 260 0.07 -25.83 -20.13
N SER A 261 0.22 -25.73 -21.46
CA SER A 261 1.00 -26.66 -22.26
C SER A 261 1.61 -25.96 -23.48
N PRO A 262 2.46 -24.95 -23.29
CA PRO A 262 2.96 -24.17 -24.39
C PRO A 262 3.98 -25.00 -25.20
N PRO A 263 4.10 -24.83 -26.52
CA PRO A 263 4.99 -25.65 -27.35
C PRO A 263 6.43 -25.64 -26.83
N PRO A 264 7.16 -26.76 -26.73
CA PRO A 264 8.49 -26.77 -26.10
C PRO A 264 9.47 -25.84 -26.83
N CYS A 265 10.31 -25.11 -26.08
CA CYS A 265 11.45 -24.40 -26.65
C CYS A 265 12.59 -25.38 -26.85
N THR A 266 13.34 -25.27 -27.95
CA THR A 266 14.40 -26.23 -28.28
C THR A 266 15.67 -25.51 -28.66
N ASP A 267 16.79 -25.85 -28.02
CA ASP A 267 18.10 -25.36 -28.41
C ASP A 267 18.44 -25.90 -29.81
N PRO A 268 18.60 -25.04 -30.82
CA PRO A 268 18.84 -25.47 -32.20
C PRO A 268 20.21 -26.15 -32.39
N SER A 269 21.14 -25.99 -31.45
CA SER A 269 22.48 -26.58 -31.53
C SER A 269 22.53 -28.01 -30.98
N THR A 270 21.77 -28.30 -29.93
CA THR A 270 21.76 -29.60 -29.26
C THR A 270 20.52 -30.44 -29.56
N GLY A 271 19.42 -29.78 -29.99
CA GLY A 271 18.11 -30.42 -30.14
C GLY A 271 17.43 -30.74 -28.81
N LEU A 272 17.99 -30.30 -27.67
CA LEU A 272 17.43 -30.51 -26.36
C LEU A 272 16.39 -29.44 -26.02
N GLU A 273 15.36 -29.84 -25.27
CA GLU A 273 14.38 -28.90 -24.75
C GLU A 273 15.03 -27.97 -23.72
N CYS A 274 14.66 -26.69 -23.79
CA CYS A 274 15.00 -25.69 -22.78
C CYS A 274 13.73 -24.99 -22.31
N ARG A 275 13.80 -24.37 -21.13
CA ARG A 275 12.70 -23.58 -20.58
C ARG A 275 13.21 -22.17 -20.38
N PRO A 276 12.62 -21.11 -20.96
CA PRO A 276 13.01 -19.73 -20.66
C PRO A 276 12.54 -19.33 -19.26
N PHE A 277 13.14 -18.29 -18.71
CA PHE A 277 12.75 -17.75 -17.41
C PHE A 277 11.40 -17.02 -17.50
N LYS A 278 11.22 -16.20 -18.54
CA LYS A 278 9.94 -15.63 -18.95
C LYS A 278 9.66 -16.02 -20.40
N ARG A 279 8.49 -16.60 -20.65
CA ARG A 279 8.04 -16.94 -22.00
C ARG A 279 7.02 -15.92 -22.50
N ASP A 280 7.29 -15.32 -23.65
CA ASP A 280 6.35 -14.40 -24.30
C ASP A 280 5.07 -15.15 -24.75
N LEU A 281 3.92 -14.70 -24.25
CA LEU A 281 2.58 -15.18 -24.61
C LEU A 281 1.87 -14.24 -25.60
N GLY A 282 2.57 -13.22 -26.10
CA GLY A 282 2.05 -12.18 -26.96
C GLY A 282 1.51 -10.98 -26.19
N VAL A 283 0.68 -10.19 -26.87
CA VAL A 283 0.10 -8.96 -26.33
C VAL A 283 -1.40 -9.12 -26.10
N VAL A 284 -1.90 -8.43 -25.08
CA VAL A 284 -3.33 -8.29 -24.77
C VAL A 284 -3.69 -6.81 -24.76
N THR A 285 -4.89 -6.49 -25.20
CA THR A 285 -5.41 -5.12 -25.15
C THR A 285 -6.42 -5.01 -24.02
N ASP A 286 -6.25 -4.02 -23.14
CA ASP A 286 -7.23 -3.75 -22.09
C ASP A 286 -8.49 -3.03 -22.61
N PHE A 287 -9.48 -2.84 -21.73
CA PHE A 287 -10.71 -2.13 -22.07
C PHE A 287 -10.50 -0.67 -22.51
N GLY A 288 -9.38 -0.05 -22.12
CA GLY A 288 -9.00 1.30 -22.52
C GLY A 288 -8.27 1.36 -23.87
N GLY A 289 -8.03 0.23 -24.51
CA GLY A 289 -7.28 0.14 -25.77
C GLY A 289 -5.76 0.12 -25.59
N THR A 290 -5.26 0.06 -24.36
CA THR A 290 -3.82 -0.01 -24.09
C THR A 290 -3.32 -1.43 -24.31
N VAL A 291 -2.22 -1.56 -25.03
CA VAL A 291 -1.57 -2.85 -25.32
C VAL A 291 -0.58 -3.17 -24.21
N HIS A 292 -0.68 -4.39 -23.68
CA HIS A 292 0.19 -4.93 -22.64
C HIS A 292 0.80 -6.25 -23.10
N ARG A 293 2.04 -6.56 -22.72
CA ARG A 293 2.66 -7.85 -23.04
C ARG A 293 2.45 -8.85 -21.91
N GLN A 294 2.20 -10.12 -22.24
CA GLN A 294 2.08 -11.19 -21.25
C GLN A 294 3.29 -12.11 -21.29
N CYS A 295 3.82 -12.42 -20.11
CA CYS A 295 4.99 -13.28 -19.91
C CYS A 295 4.62 -14.40 -18.94
N LEU A 296 4.70 -15.65 -19.40
CA LEU A 296 4.57 -16.82 -18.55
C LEU A 296 5.87 -17.00 -17.75
N LEU A 297 5.77 -17.00 -16.42
CA LEU A 297 6.91 -17.24 -15.53
C LEU A 297 7.19 -18.73 -15.43
N ARG A 298 8.48 -19.09 -15.44
CA ARG A 298 8.93 -20.48 -15.26
C ARG A 298 8.46 -21.03 -13.91
N HIS A 299 7.87 -22.21 -13.94
CA HIS A 299 7.58 -23.01 -12.75
C HIS A 299 8.84 -23.77 -12.31
N ALA A 300 9.18 -23.68 -11.04
CA ALA A 300 10.28 -24.44 -10.45
C ALA A 300 9.88 -25.90 -10.27
N THR A 301 10.83 -26.79 -10.53
CA THR A 301 10.69 -28.23 -10.35
C THR A 301 10.86 -28.58 -8.88
N ARG A 302 9.92 -29.33 -8.33
CA ARG A 302 9.98 -29.89 -6.97
C ARG A 302 9.77 -31.41 -7.02
N SER A 303 10.55 -32.14 -6.23
CA SER A 303 10.40 -33.58 -6.05
C SER A 303 9.34 -33.89 -4.99
N PHE A 304 8.38 -34.74 -5.35
CA PHE A 304 7.37 -35.27 -4.43
C PHE A 304 7.87 -36.57 -3.79
N ASP A 305 7.97 -36.61 -2.46
CA ASP A 305 8.26 -37.83 -1.72
C ASP A 305 6.95 -38.57 -1.39
N ALA A 306 6.65 -39.61 -2.16
CA ALA A 306 5.42 -40.39 -1.97
C ALA A 306 5.37 -41.18 -0.65
N ALA A 307 6.50 -41.46 0.00
CA ALA A 307 6.54 -42.18 1.26
C ALA A 307 6.20 -41.26 2.44
N LEU A 308 6.62 -40.00 2.35
CA LEU A 308 6.38 -38.97 3.37
C LEU A 308 5.14 -38.11 3.09
N GLY A 309 4.67 -38.09 1.84
CA GLY A 309 3.59 -37.20 1.40
C GLY A 309 3.99 -35.73 1.39
N THR A 310 5.30 -35.43 1.27
CA THR A 310 5.86 -34.08 1.40
C THR A 310 6.61 -33.66 0.15
N CYS A 311 6.74 -32.36 -0.03
CA CYS A 311 7.46 -31.80 -1.16
C CYS A 311 8.85 -31.29 -0.81
N GLY A 312 9.81 -31.60 -1.68
CA GLY A 312 11.17 -31.06 -1.59
C GLY A 312 11.23 -29.55 -1.81
N LEU A 313 12.41 -28.99 -1.59
CA LEU A 313 12.73 -27.62 -2.00
C LEU A 313 12.80 -27.52 -3.54
N PRO A 314 12.59 -26.33 -4.13
CA PRO A 314 12.78 -26.13 -5.57
C PRO A 314 14.20 -26.48 -6.00
N GLU A 315 14.31 -27.26 -7.08
CA GLU A 315 15.59 -27.75 -7.64
C GLU A 315 16.21 -26.74 -8.61
N ASP A 316 15.39 -25.86 -9.17
CA ASP A 316 15.74 -24.80 -10.12
C ASP A 316 15.05 -23.47 -9.78
N GLU A 317 15.37 -22.44 -10.57
CA GLU A 317 14.77 -21.11 -10.44
C GLU A 317 13.38 -21.09 -11.05
N GLY A 318 12.45 -20.38 -10.41
CA GLY A 318 11.07 -20.38 -10.81
C GLY A 318 10.14 -20.01 -9.68
N TRP A 319 8.85 -19.90 -10.00
CA TRP A 319 7.81 -19.84 -9.01
C TRP A 319 7.46 -21.25 -8.51
N PHE A 320 7.03 -21.39 -7.27
CA PHE A 320 6.49 -22.64 -6.72
C PHE A 320 5.43 -22.35 -5.67
N TYR A 321 4.59 -23.33 -5.39
CA TYR A 321 3.51 -23.21 -4.42
C TYR A 321 3.92 -23.80 -3.08
N LEU A 322 3.67 -23.08 -1.98
CA LEU A 322 3.82 -23.59 -0.63
C LEU A 322 2.43 -23.69 0.00
N PRO A 323 1.92 -24.90 0.32
CA PRO A 323 0.67 -25.05 1.03
C PRO A 323 0.78 -24.50 2.44
N THR A 324 -0.37 -24.21 3.06
CA THR A 324 -0.45 -23.71 4.44
C THR A 324 0.40 -24.52 5.43
N GLU A 325 0.44 -25.85 5.29
CA GLU A 325 1.19 -26.76 6.17
C GLU A 325 2.72 -26.64 6.04
N GLU A 326 3.23 -26.21 4.89
CA GLU A 326 4.66 -26.04 4.61
C GLU A 326 5.11 -24.57 4.73
N SER A 327 4.18 -23.63 4.87
CA SER A 327 4.43 -22.19 4.95
C SER A 327 4.74 -21.75 6.39
N TYR A 328 5.74 -20.89 6.56
CA TYR A 328 6.09 -20.32 7.87
C TYR A 328 4.99 -19.40 8.42
N ASP A 329 4.24 -18.76 7.53
CA ASP A 329 3.23 -17.74 7.88
C ASP A 329 1.83 -18.33 8.09
N GLY A 330 1.68 -19.66 8.02
CA GLY A 330 0.40 -20.35 8.26
C GLY A 330 -0.66 -20.04 7.21
N CYS A 331 -0.26 -19.69 6.00
CA CYS A 331 -1.13 -19.52 4.84
C CYS A 331 -0.48 -20.10 3.58
N ALA A 332 -1.30 -20.58 2.64
CA ALA A 332 -0.83 -20.94 1.32
C ALA A 332 -0.33 -19.72 0.56
N TRP A 333 0.76 -19.85 -0.18
CA TRP A 333 1.31 -18.75 -0.95
C TRP A 333 2.16 -19.23 -2.13
N ILE A 334 2.38 -18.33 -3.09
CA ILE A 334 3.30 -18.56 -4.19
C ILE A 334 4.62 -17.86 -3.86
N SER A 335 5.69 -18.63 -3.91
CA SER A 335 7.05 -18.12 -3.78
C SER A 335 7.69 -17.96 -5.16
N LEU A 336 8.58 -16.97 -5.26
CA LEU A 336 9.36 -16.65 -6.44
C LEU A 336 10.84 -16.80 -6.08
N SER A 337 11.55 -17.75 -6.70
CA SER A 337 12.95 -18.03 -6.39
C SER A 337 13.88 -17.76 -7.57
N ARG A 338 14.92 -16.95 -7.33
CA ARG A 338 16.10 -16.82 -8.19
C ARG A 338 17.36 -17.00 -7.36
N ARG A 339 18.42 -17.60 -7.94
CA ARG A 339 19.69 -17.84 -7.23
C ARG A 339 20.45 -16.54 -6.97
N ASP A 340 20.26 -15.53 -7.80
CA ASP A 340 20.88 -14.21 -7.67
C ASP A 340 20.12 -13.29 -6.69
N GLY A 341 18.94 -13.70 -6.21
CA GLY A 341 18.08 -12.90 -5.35
C GLY A 341 17.40 -11.73 -6.06
N GLU A 342 17.50 -11.63 -7.39
CA GLU A 342 16.74 -10.64 -8.14
C GLU A 342 15.25 -10.96 -8.11
N SER A 343 14.42 -9.94 -8.36
CA SER A 343 12.99 -10.16 -8.55
C SER A 343 12.74 -11.01 -9.82
N MET A 344 11.78 -11.93 -9.74
CA MET A 344 11.25 -12.60 -10.94
C MET A 344 10.28 -11.72 -11.73
N VAL A 345 9.75 -10.68 -11.08
CA VAL A 345 8.67 -9.82 -11.58
C VAL A 345 9.23 -8.41 -11.77
N ASP A 346 8.99 -7.82 -12.92
CA ASP A 346 9.46 -6.49 -13.27
C ASP A 346 8.67 -5.44 -12.49
N PRO A 347 9.34 -4.39 -11.96
CA PRO A 347 8.66 -3.31 -11.27
C PRO A 347 7.51 -2.71 -12.08
N GLY A 348 6.38 -2.48 -11.42
CA GLY A 348 5.17 -1.91 -12.03
C GLY A 348 4.47 -2.84 -13.03
N SER A 349 4.76 -4.14 -13.06
CA SER A 349 3.95 -5.12 -13.80
C SER A 349 2.79 -5.66 -12.94
N ARG A 350 1.84 -6.35 -13.58
CA ARG A 350 0.74 -7.06 -12.89
C ARG A 350 0.95 -8.55 -12.98
N VAL A 351 0.89 -9.28 -11.86
CA VAL A 351 0.97 -10.74 -11.84
C VAL A 351 -0.42 -11.35 -11.68
N THR A 352 -0.68 -12.46 -12.36
CA THR A 352 -1.94 -13.21 -12.29
C THR A 352 -1.66 -14.70 -12.28
N ILE A 353 -2.38 -15.44 -11.44
CA ILE A 353 -2.33 -16.90 -11.41
C ILE A 353 -3.53 -17.41 -12.20
N ARG A 354 -3.32 -18.39 -13.08
CA ARG A 354 -4.41 -19.09 -13.79
C ARG A 354 -4.29 -20.58 -13.55
N CYS A 355 -5.39 -21.23 -13.20
CA CYS A 355 -5.43 -22.66 -12.95
C CYS A 355 -6.35 -23.36 -13.95
N ALA A 356 -5.97 -24.57 -14.41
CA ALA A 356 -6.68 -25.28 -15.48
C ALA A 356 -8.10 -25.70 -15.09
N THR A 357 -8.32 -25.91 -13.80
CA THR A 357 -9.62 -26.23 -13.21
C THR A 357 -10.17 -25.01 -12.47
N THR A 358 -10.88 -24.13 -13.18
CA THR A 358 -11.68 -23.11 -12.47
C THR A 358 -13.06 -23.65 -12.15
N THR A 359 -13.36 -23.76 -10.87
CA THR A 359 -14.62 -23.27 -10.30
C THR A 359 -14.37 -22.94 -8.83
N CYS A 360 -13.63 -21.86 -8.59
CA CYS A 360 -14.04 -21.01 -7.48
C CYS A 360 -15.03 -20.03 -8.11
N GLU A 361 -16.32 -20.30 -7.91
CA GLU A 361 -17.32 -19.23 -8.00
C GLU A 361 -17.00 -18.26 -6.86
N GLU A 362 -16.34 -17.15 -7.17
CA GLU A 362 -16.36 -15.91 -6.39
C GLU A 362 -16.69 -14.73 -7.30
#